data_AF-A0A800MCN9-F1
#
_entry.id   AF-A0A800MCN9-F1
#
_cell.length_a   1.000
_cell.length_b   1.000
_cell.length_c   1.000
_cell.angle_alpha   90.00
_cell.angle_beta   90.00
_cell.angle_gamma   90.00
#
_symmetry.space_group_name_H-M   'P 1'
#
loop_
_entity.id
_entity.type
_entity.pdbx_description
1 polymer ?
#
loop_
_entity_poly.entity_id
_entity_poly.type
_entity_poly.pdbx_seq_one_letter_code
_entity_poly.pdbx_strand_id
1 'polypeptide(L)'
;MKLALFVLGCALMSGVLVLGIEVDGERDEGYGEPVAVQRIQTGFGDPGSELDAAYTVVSEEKLYLMLTGNLEPNFNKLEIFIDSKLGGQNKIIATQNPNNDNWAAKFDGFTFDPGFSADYLLIVRHGLNGTQLDVDFAELGEGGKGELVGRFDPVNLGKSGPFETSNGLIIGFNNTNSAGIGSNQGQLANQQEASLVRTGLELAIPLNLIGSPRGEIKICAMINGHGHDYLSNQFLGSMPEWTRNLGTNGQGDFVQDSSLKDVDLKDYEGDQFFVTSGPAIPLQIVDLSYDAESEFFSITWASAPDSFYTFESSVDMMAWQEIDDGIESQGEETTYNLILENKDKSRFYRIVEE
;
A
#
# COMPACT_ATOMS: atom_id res chain seq x y z
N MET A 1 -9.09 41.33 19.57
CA MET A 1 -7.62 41.19 19.63
C MET A 1 -7.21 40.39 18.40
N LYS A 2 -6.38 40.92 17.50
CA LYS A 2 -5.98 40.19 16.28
C LYS A 2 -4.99 39.10 16.67
N LEU A 3 -5.39 37.84 16.56
CA LEU A 3 -4.52 36.68 16.74
C LEU A 3 -3.52 36.67 15.58
N ALA A 4 -2.23 36.78 15.88
CA ALA A 4 -1.17 36.62 14.89
C ALA A 4 -0.51 35.25 15.16
N LEU A 5 -0.56 34.39 14.16
CA LEU A 5 -0.02 33.04 14.19
C LEU A 5 1.48 33.08 13.81
N PHE A 6 2.35 32.47 14.62
CA PHE A 6 3.74 32.19 14.27
C PHE A 6 4.01 30.72 14.58
N VAL A 7 4.22 29.93 13.53
CA VAL A 7 4.72 28.55 13.62
C VAL A 7 6.21 28.59 13.30
N LEU A 8 7.06 28.14 14.22
CA LEU A 8 8.51 28.09 14.03
C LEU A 8 8.94 26.62 14.00
N GLY A 9 9.13 26.07 12.80
CA GLY A 9 9.74 24.76 12.58
C GLY A 9 11.22 24.91 12.25
N CYS A 10 12.11 24.39 13.10
CA CYS A 10 13.53 24.26 12.81
C CYS A 10 13.84 22.78 12.53
N ALA A 11 13.98 22.42 11.25
CA ALA A 11 14.52 21.13 10.83
C ALA A 11 15.95 21.32 10.30
N LEU A 12 16.93 20.69 10.94
CA LEU A 12 18.30 20.54 10.42
C LEU A 12 18.26 19.42 9.37
N MET A 13 18.19 19.78 8.08
CA MET A 13 18.31 18.81 6.99
C MET A 13 19.78 18.62 6.62
N SER A 14 20.36 17.49 7.01
CA SER A 14 21.53 16.92 6.31
C SER A 14 21.02 16.21 5.05
N GLY A 15 21.00 16.91 3.92
CA GLY A 15 20.60 16.32 2.64
C GLY A 15 21.70 15.42 2.08
N VAL A 16 21.46 14.11 2.09
CA VAL A 16 22.05 13.21 1.07
C VAL A 16 21.25 13.47 -0.21
N LEU A 17 21.94 13.72 -1.32
CA LEU A 17 21.30 13.77 -2.64
C LEU A 17 20.82 12.36 -2.98
N VAL A 18 19.54 12.08 -2.82
CA VAL A 18 18.89 10.92 -3.42
C VAL A 18 18.56 11.32 -4.85
N LEU A 19 19.14 10.63 -5.84
CA LEU A 19 18.64 10.71 -7.22
C LEU A 19 17.22 10.13 -7.20
N GLY A 20 16.25 10.86 -7.75
CA GLY A 20 14.84 10.45 -7.75
C GLY A 20 14.62 9.13 -8.49
N ILE A 21 13.61 8.37 -8.07
CA ILE A 21 13.22 7.11 -8.70
C ILE A 21 12.69 7.36 -10.12
N GLU A 22 13.29 6.72 -11.12
CA GLU A 22 12.82 6.69 -12.50
C GLU A 22 11.87 5.51 -12.69
N VAL A 23 10.59 5.81 -12.94
CA VAL A 23 9.56 4.77 -13.03
C VAL A 23 9.54 4.18 -14.44
N ASP A 24 10.40 3.20 -14.69
CA ASP A 24 10.59 2.55 -16.00
C ASP A 24 10.55 1.01 -15.95
N GLY A 25 10.37 0.42 -14.75
CA GLY A 25 10.35 -1.02 -14.57
C GLY A 25 11.73 -1.64 -14.28
N GLU A 26 12.79 -0.85 -14.16
CA GLU A 26 14.10 -1.25 -13.64
C GLU A 26 14.26 -0.73 -12.20
N ARG A 27 14.64 -1.60 -11.27
CA ARG A 27 14.85 -1.24 -9.87
C ARG A 27 16.03 -0.27 -9.75
N ASP A 28 15.76 0.94 -9.32
CA ASP A 28 16.79 1.90 -8.93
C ASP A 28 17.48 1.53 -7.61
N GLU A 29 18.73 1.99 -7.43
CA GLU A 29 19.45 1.83 -6.16
C GLU A 29 18.78 2.61 -5.01
N GLY A 30 17.96 3.62 -5.32
CA GLY A 30 17.24 4.43 -4.34
C GLY A 30 16.21 3.67 -3.51
N TYR A 31 15.78 2.48 -3.96
CA TYR A 31 14.88 1.61 -3.22
C TYR A 31 15.53 0.92 -2.00
N GLY A 32 16.86 0.74 -2.01
CA GLY A 32 17.55 -0.01 -0.95
C GLY A 32 17.30 -1.53 -0.98
N GLU A 33 17.25 -2.14 0.20
CA GLU A 33 17.05 -3.59 0.38
C GLU A 33 15.58 -4.00 0.16
N PRO A 34 15.30 -5.25 -0.26
CA PRO A 34 13.93 -5.69 -0.48
C PRO A 34 13.12 -5.74 0.82
N VAL A 35 11.85 -5.32 0.77
CA VAL A 35 10.88 -5.48 1.87
C VAL A 35 10.22 -6.86 1.87
N ALA A 36 10.26 -7.56 0.74
CA ALA A 36 9.89 -8.97 0.64
C ALA A 36 10.70 -9.67 -0.46
N VAL A 37 10.99 -10.95 -0.26
CA VAL A 37 11.67 -11.81 -1.25
C VAL A 37 10.90 -13.12 -1.36
N GLN A 38 10.73 -13.59 -2.59
CA GLN A 38 10.02 -14.82 -2.88
C GLN A 38 10.74 -16.03 -2.30
N ARG A 39 9.99 -16.88 -1.59
CA ARG A 39 10.51 -18.07 -0.92
C ARG A 39 10.29 -19.34 -1.71
N ILE A 40 9.32 -19.36 -2.64
CA ILE A 40 8.98 -20.56 -3.40
C ILE A 40 8.97 -20.32 -4.90
N GLN A 41 9.25 -21.39 -5.65
CA GLN A 41 9.26 -21.41 -7.10
C GLN A 41 7.85 -21.29 -7.69
N THR A 42 7.75 -20.65 -8.86
CA THR A 42 6.45 -20.38 -9.51
C THR A 42 5.81 -21.64 -10.09
N GLY A 43 4.48 -21.71 -9.98
CA GLY A 43 3.66 -22.69 -10.70
C GLY A 43 3.14 -22.20 -12.05
N PHE A 44 3.47 -20.97 -12.47
CA PHE A 44 3.05 -20.36 -13.74
C PHE A 44 4.18 -20.31 -14.78
N GLY A 45 5.30 -21.02 -14.55
CA GLY A 45 6.41 -21.17 -15.49
C GLY A 45 7.52 -20.14 -15.33
N ASP A 46 8.72 -20.49 -15.82
CA ASP A 46 9.96 -19.69 -15.75
C ASP A 46 10.74 -19.84 -17.08
N PRO A 47 10.92 -18.77 -17.90
CA PRO A 47 10.30 -17.47 -17.70
C PRO A 47 8.80 -17.57 -17.98
N GLY A 48 7.99 -17.07 -17.05
CA GLY A 48 6.53 -17.09 -17.11
C GLY A 48 5.97 -15.98 -16.24
N SER A 49 4.91 -16.27 -15.49
CA SER A 49 4.39 -15.32 -14.50
C SER A 49 4.99 -15.65 -13.13
N GLU A 50 5.75 -14.71 -12.56
CA GLU A 50 6.52 -14.92 -11.33
C GLU A 50 6.78 -13.60 -10.60
N LEU A 51 6.99 -13.70 -9.28
CA LEU A 51 7.36 -12.58 -8.43
C LEU A 51 8.64 -12.95 -7.68
N ASP A 52 9.66 -12.10 -7.74
CA ASP A 52 10.98 -12.34 -7.15
C ASP A 52 11.18 -11.57 -5.84
N ALA A 53 10.94 -10.26 -5.84
CA ALA A 53 11.10 -9.41 -4.67
C ALA A 53 10.29 -8.11 -4.79
N ALA A 54 9.90 -7.56 -3.64
CA ALA A 54 9.28 -6.26 -3.49
C ALA A 54 10.26 -5.25 -2.89
N TYR A 55 10.22 -4.01 -3.38
CA TYR A 55 10.95 -2.89 -2.81
C TYR A 55 10.02 -1.68 -2.73
N THR A 56 10.17 -0.88 -1.68
CA THR A 56 9.36 0.31 -1.48
C THR A 56 10.19 1.49 -1.03
N VAL A 57 9.79 2.68 -1.46
CA VAL A 57 10.25 3.93 -0.86
C VAL A 57 9.11 4.93 -0.88
N VAL A 58 8.89 5.63 0.24
CA VAL A 58 7.95 6.74 0.30
C VAL A 58 8.73 8.05 0.16
N SER A 59 8.43 8.81 -0.88
CA SER A 59 9.09 10.08 -1.17
C SER A 59 8.16 10.97 -1.99
N GLU A 60 8.27 12.29 -1.84
CA GLU A 60 7.54 13.27 -2.68
C GLU A 60 6.03 12.99 -2.81
N GLU A 61 5.36 12.70 -1.67
CA GLU A 61 3.92 12.39 -1.61
C GLU A 61 3.49 11.15 -2.42
N LYS A 62 4.45 10.25 -2.73
CA LYS A 62 4.20 9.00 -3.46
C LYS A 62 4.78 7.82 -2.71
N LEU A 63 4.08 6.70 -2.78
CA LEU A 63 4.65 5.38 -2.56
C LEU A 63 5.22 4.89 -3.90
N TYR A 64 6.53 4.72 -3.96
CA TYR A 64 7.20 4.00 -5.03
C TYR A 64 7.24 2.52 -4.65
N LEU A 65 6.75 1.65 -5.54
CA LEU A 65 6.67 0.21 -5.36
C LEU A 65 7.27 -0.48 -6.58
N MET A 66 8.31 -1.27 -6.35
CA MET A 66 8.92 -2.12 -7.36
C MET A 66 8.62 -3.59 -7.03
N LEU A 67 7.98 -4.29 -7.96
CA LEU A 67 7.70 -5.72 -7.92
C LEU A 67 8.48 -6.39 -9.05
N THR A 68 9.61 -7.00 -8.69
CA THR A 68 10.51 -7.68 -9.63
C THR A 68 9.95 -9.04 -10.05
N GLY A 69 10.21 -9.44 -11.29
CA GLY A 69 9.75 -10.69 -11.88
C GLY A 69 9.12 -10.48 -13.26
N ASN A 70 8.17 -11.35 -13.62
CA ASN A 70 7.54 -11.35 -14.92
C ASN A 70 6.01 -11.53 -14.83
N LEU A 71 5.29 -10.98 -15.80
CA LEU A 71 3.88 -11.21 -16.04
C LEU A 71 3.69 -11.62 -17.50
N GLU A 72 3.21 -12.83 -17.77
CA GLU A 72 3.04 -13.31 -19.14
C GLU A 72 2.05 -12.45 -19.96
N PRO A 73 2.29 -12.25 -21.27
CA PRO A 73 1.40 -11.49 -22.15
C PRO A 73 0.16 -12.31 -22.60
N ASN A 74 -0.42 -13.09 -21.68
CA ASN A 74 -1.57 -13.97 -21.89
C ASN A 74 -2.81 -13.51 -21.08
N PHE A 75 -2.79 -12.27 -20.61
CA PHE A 75 -3.77 -11.66 -19.71
C PHE A 75 -3.81 -12.27 -18.30
N ASN A 76 -2.75 -12.96 -17.87
CA ASN A 76 -2.47 -13.07 -16.45
C ASN A 76 -2.42 -11.68 -15.82
N LYS A 77 -2.71 -11.63 -14.53
CA LYS A 77 -2.88 -10.39 -13.79
C LYS A 77 -2.01 -10.38 -12.56
N LEU A 78 -1.53 -9.20 -12.24
CA LEU A 78 -1.00 -8.89 -10.92
C LEU A 78 -2.06 -8.10 -10.17
N GLU A 79 -2.61 -8.74 -9.13
CA GLU A 79 -3.55 -8.13 -8.20
C GLU A 79 -2.74 -7.56 -7.03
N ILE A 80 -2.89 -6.27 -6.76
CA ILE A 80 -2.18 -5.57 -5.69
C ILE A 80 -3.23 -4.95 -4.78
N PHE A 81 -3.52 -5.64 -3.68
CA PHE A 81 -4.39 -5.11 -2.63
C PHE A 81 -3.57 -4.26 -1.67
N ILE A 82 -4.12 -3.13 -1.26
CA ILE A 82 -3.48 -2.19 -0.36
C ILE A 82 -4.40 -1.94 0.84
N ASP A 83 -3.86 -2.13 2.03
CA ASP A 83 -4.43 -1.73 3.33
C ASP A 83 -3.60 -0.54 3.82
N SER A 84 -4.26 0.62 3.95
CA SER A 84 -3.60 1.92 4.16
C SER A 84 -4.43 2.90 4.96
N LYS A 85 -5.65 2.53 5.39
CA LYS A 85 -6.47 3.32 6.28
C LYS A 85 -7.22 2.40 7.25
N LEU A 86 -7.77 2.99 8.30
CA LEU A 86 -8.67 2.25 9.18
C LEU A 86 -9.93 1.83 8.41
N GLY A 87 -10.29 0.55 8.51
CA GLY A 87 -11.45 -0.02 7.83
C GLY A 87 -11.04 -1.15 6.89
N GLY A 88 -11.53 -1.09 5.66
CA GLY A 88 -11.25 -2.08 4.62
C GLY A 88 -12.03 -3.40 4.75
N GLN A 89 -11.68 -4.34 3.88
CA GLN A 89 -12.25 -5.69 3.83
C GLN A 89 -11.15 -6.74 4.00
N ASN A 90 -11.12 -7.43 5.15
CA ASN A 90 -10.32 -8.65 5.30
C ASN A 90 -10.95 -9.83 4.52
N LYS A 91 -12.28 -9.88 4.43
CA LYS A 91 -13.00 -10.81 3.56
C LYS A 91 -13.69 -10.05 2.46
N ILE A 92 -13.42 -10.39 1.22
CA ILE A 92 -14.04 -9.74 0.07
C ILE A 92 -15.54 -10.06 0.02
N ILE A 93 -16.33 -9.00 -0.10
CA ILE A 93 -17.79 -9.08 -0.29
C ILE A 93 -18.11 -8.42 -1.62
N ALA A 94 -18.32 -9.23 -2.67
CA ALA A 94 -18.41 -8.76 -4.05
C ALA A 94 -19.49 -7.70 -4.26
N THR A 95 -20.64 -7.83 -3.58
CA THR A 95 -21.77 -6.89 -3.71
C THR A 95 -21.48 -5.51 -3.14
N GLN A 96 -20.41 -5.35 -2.38
CA GLN A 96 -19.98 -4.06 -1.84
C GLN A 96 -18.91 -3.38 -2.71
N ASN A 97 -18.32 -4.08 -3.67
CA ASN A 97 -17.17 -3.58 -4.43
C ASN A 97 -17.54 -3.18 -5.86
N PRO A 98 -16.80 -2.24 -6.48
CA PRO A 98 -16.86 -2.04 -7.91
C PRO A 98 -16.40 -3.31 -8.65
N ASN A 99 -16.94 -3.54 -9.84
CA ASN A 99 -16.65 -4.73 -10.64
C ASN A 99 -16.00 -4.38 -11.98
N ASN A 100 -15.11 -3.37 -11.97
CA ASN A 100 -14.23 -3.09 -13.09
C ASN A 100 -13.42 -4.37 -13.42
N ASP A 101 -13.21 -4.67 -14.70
CA ASP A 101 -12.58 -5.93 -15.15
C ASP A 101 -13.21 -7.25 -14.63
N ASN A 102 -14.43 -7.21 -14.08
CA ASN A 102 -15.17 -8.37 -13.58
C ASN A 102 -14.50 -9.17 -12.43
N TRP A 103 -13.63 -8.55 -11.63
CA TRP A 103 -12.88 -9.23 -10.56
C TRP A 103 -13.74 -9.60 -9.33
N ALA A 104 -14.67 -8.73 -8.93
CA ALA A 104 -15.28 -8.77 -7.60
C ALA A 104 -16.03 -10.08 -7.35
N ALA A 105 -16.83 -10.54 -8.31
CA ALA A 105 -17.56 -11.80 -8.21
C ALA A 105 -16.63 -13.04 -8.14
N LYS A 106 -15.42 -12.93 -8.69
CA LYS A 106 -14.43 -14.02 -8.68
C LYS A 106 -13.65 -14.07 -7.38
N PHE A 107 -13.45 -12.92 -6.72
CA PHE A 107 -12.88 -12.85 -5.38
C PHE A 107 -13.90 -12.96 -4.25
N ASP A 108 -15.21 -13.07 -4.55
CA ASP A 108 -16.24 -13.13 -3.50
C ASP A 108 -15.94 -14.22 -2.47
N GLY A 109 -15.80 -13.83 -1.20
CA GLY A 109 -15.47 -14.71 -0.09
C GLY A 109 -13.98 -14.99 0.14
N PHE A 110 -13.07 -14.55 -0.72
CA PHE A 110 -11.61 -14.62 -0.47
C PHE A 110 -11.29 -13.90 0.83
N THR A 111 -10.45 -14.51 1.68
CA THR A 111 -10.09 -13.96 3.00
C THR A 111 -8.59 -13.75 3.10
N PHE A 112 -8.17 -12.51 3.40
CA PHE A 112 -6.76 -12.14 3.62
C PHE A 112 -6.26 -12.61 4.98
N ASP A 113 -4.94 -12.53 5.18
CA ASP A 113 -4.30 -12.82 6.47
C ASP A 113 -4.87 -11.97 7.62
N PRO A 114 -4.82 -12.48 8.86
CA PRO A 114 -5.11 -11.68 10.04
C PRO A 114 -4.29 -10.39 10.05
N GLY A 115 -4.94 -9.26 10.30
CA GLY A 115 -4.27 -7.96 10.35
C GLY A 115 -4.13 -7.26 9.00
N PHE A 116 -4.68 -7.82 7.91
CA PHE A 116 -4.80 -7.16 6.62
C PHE A 116 -6.28 -6.92 6.27
N SER A 117 -6.67 -5.67 6.01
CA SER A 117 -8.01 -5.29 5.59
C SER A 117 -7.93 -4.41 4.34
N ALA A 118 -8.18 -4.98 3.16
CA ALA A 118 -7.97 -4.29 1.90
C ALA A 118 -8.87 -3.06 1.74
N ASP A 119 -8.27 -1.92 1.43
CA ASP A 119 -8.95 -0.65 1.13
C ASP A 119 -8.99 -0.36 -0.36
N TYR A 120 -7.93 -0.76 -1.08
CA TYR A 120 -7.75 -0.48 -2.49
C TYR A 120 -7.27 -1.73 -3.24
N LEU A 121 -7.55 -1.77 -4.54
CA LEU A 121 -7.07 -2.79 -5.46
C LEU A 121 -6.53 -2.14 -6.73
N LEU A 122 -5.29 -2.47 -7.10
CA LEU A 122 -4.75 -2.25 -8.44
C LEU A 122 -4.72 -3.59 -9.19
N ILE A 123 -5.17 -3.57 -10.44
CA ILE A 123 -5.13 -4.74 -11.32
C ILE A 123 -4.27 -4.37 -12.53
N VAL A 124 -3.12 -5.03 -12.67
CA VAL A 124 -2.25 -4.87 -13.85
C VAL A 124 -2.38 -6.09 -14.73
N ARG A 125 -2.69 -5.89 -16.01
CA ARG A 125 -2.88 -6.99 -16.98
C ARG A 125 -1.97 -6.81 -18.17
N HIS A 126 -1.27 -7.87 -18.53
CA HIS A 126 -0.36 -7.89 -19.67
C HIS A 126 -0.88 -8.85 -20.74
N GLY A 127 -1.10 -8.37 -21.95
CA GLY A 127 -1.80 -9.12 -23.00
C GLY A 127 -1.32 -8.81 -24.41
N LEU A 128 -2.00 -9.42 -25.38
CA LEU A 128 -1.77 -9.24 -26.83
C LEU A 128 -0.30 -9.41 -27.25
N ASN A 129 0.37 -10.46 -26.79
CA ASN A 129 1.80 -10.72 -27.08
C ASN A 129 2.72 -9.55 -26.68
N GLY A 130 2.32 -8.78 -25.67
CA GLY A 130 3.13 -7.74 -25.05
C GLY A 130 2.75 -6.31 -25.45
N THR A 131 1.84 -6.14 -26.40
CA THR A 131 1.44 -4.80 -26.87
C THR A 131 0.31 -4.18 -26.04
N GLN A 132 -0.13 -4.83 -24.97
CA GLN A 132 -1.18 -4.27 -24.11
C GLN A 132 -0.82 -4.44 -22.64
N LEU A 133 -0.75 -3.30 -21.94
CA LEU A 133 -0.66 -3.19 -20.50
C LEU A 133 -1.86 -2.37 -20.01
N ASP A 134 -2.81 -3.02 -19.36
CA ASP A 134 -3.97 -2.35 -18.76
C ASP A 134 -3.78 -2.20 -17.25
N VAL A 135 -4.24 -1.08 -16.72
CA VAL A 135 -4.22 -0.79 -15.28
C VAL A 135 -5.61 -0.37 -14.85
N ASP A 136 -6.18 -1.10 -13.90
CA ASP A 136 -7.37 -0.69 -13.16
C ASP A 136 -7.01 -0.27 -11.74
N PHE A 137 -7.84 0.62 -11.19
CA PHE A 137 -7.80 1.00 -9.79
C PHE A 137 -9.21 0.96 -9.22
N ALA A 138 -9.34 0.45 -8.00
CA ALA A 138 -10.59 0.39 -7.26
C ALA A 138 -10.39 0.78 -5.79
N GLU A 139 -11.30 1.60 -5.28
CA GLU A 139 -11.58 1.72 -3.84
C GLU A 139 -12.59 0.64 -3.45
N LEU A 140 -12.27 -0.13 -2.41
CA LEU A 140 -13.06 -1.25 -1.92
C LEU A 140 -14.03 -0.80 -0.81
N GLY A 141 -15.07 -1.60 -0.60
CA GLY A 141 -16.12 -1.35 0.38
C GLY A 141 -17.31 -0.59 -0.18
N GLU A 142 -18.38 -0.52 0.61
CA GLU A 142 -19.68 0.01 0.19
C GLU A 142 -19.57 1.45 -0.36
N GLY A 143 -19.98 1.62 -1.63
CA GLY A 143 -19.91 2.91 -2.32
C GLY A 143 -18.56 3.22 -2.98
N GLY A 144 -17.58 2.31 -2.85
CA GLY A 144 -16.31 2.35 -3.55
C GLY A 144 -16.46 2.39 -5.08
N LYS A 145 -15.48 2.98 -5.75
CA LYS A 145 -15.48 3.18 -7.20
C LYS A 145 -14.27 2.50 -7.81
N GLY A 146 -14.43 1.96 -9.03
CA GLY A 146 -13.33 1.37 -9.77
C GLY A 146 -13.48 1.57 -11.26
N GLU A 147 -12.35 1.72 -11.94
CA GLU A 147 -12.29 1.99 -13.37
C GLU A 147 -10.94 1.54 -13.97
N LEU A 148 -10.93 1.40 -15.30
CA LEU A 148 -9.69 1.30 -16.09
C LEU A 148 -9.05 2.69 -16.16
N VAL A 149 -7.91 2.86 -15.49
CA VAL A 149 -7.20 4.15 -15.39
C VAL A 149 -6.08 4.29 -16.41
N GLY A 150 -5.65 3.19 -17.04
CA GLY A 150 -4.60 3.21 -18.06
C GLY A 150 -4.67 2.04 -19.03
N ARG A 151 -4.28 2.30 -20.28
CA ARG A 151 -4.01 1.30 -21.32
C ARG A 151 -2.83 1.75 -22.15
N PHE A 152 -1.77 0.95 -22.15
CA PHE A 152 -0.50 1.29 -22.78
C PHE A 152 -0.02 0.18 -23.70
N ASP A 153 0.88 0.52 -24.62
CA ASP A 153 1.52 -0.40 -25.56
C ASP A 153 3.04 -0.22 -25.47
N PRO A 154 3.69 -0.86 -24.47
CA PRO A 154 5.12 -0.64 -24.21
C PRO A 154 6.00 -1.03 -25.41
N VAL A 155 5.63 -2.10 -26.10
CA VAL A 155 6.36 -2.63 -27.26
C VAL A 155 6.35 -1.63 -28.42
N ASN A 156 5.18 -1.14 -28.84
CA ASN A 156 5.12 -0.21 -29.98
C ASN A 156 5.62 1.19 -29.62
N LEU A 157 5.55 1.57 -28.34
CA LEU A 157 6.15 2.82 -27.86
C LEU A 157 7.67 2.73 -27.71
N GLY A 158 8.24 1.52 -27.72
CA GLY A 158 9.69 1.30 -27.61
C GLY A 158 10.27 1.77 -26.28
N LYS A 159 9.47 1.79 -25.21
CA LYS A 159 9.86 2.20 -23.86
C LYS A 159 9.11 1.39 -22.82
N SER A 160 9.72 1.22 -21.65
CA SER A 160 9.13 0.49 -20.51
C SER A 160 8.40 1.39 -19.52
N GLY A 161 8.56 2.72 -19.63
CA GLY A 161 7.91 3.72 -18.79
C GLY A 161 8.59 5.08 -18.95
N PRO A 162 8.21 6.09 -18.16
CA PRO A 162 6.98 6.12 -17.37
C PRO A 162 5.75 6.22 -18.27
N PHE A 163 4.66 5.61 -17.84
CA PHE A 163 3.31 5.83 -18.36
C PHE A 163 2.42 6.42 -17.27
N GLU A 164 1.73 7.51 -17.58
CA GLU A 164 0.85 8.20 -16.63
C GLU A 164 -0.61 7.78 -16.87
N THR A 165 -1.30 7.38 -15.80
CA THR A 165 -2.72 7.03 -15.83
C THR A 165 -3.61 8.25 -15.63
N SER A 166 -4.93 8.09 -15.84
CA SER A 166 -5.91 9.16 -15.63
C SER A 166 -6.03 9.65 -14.19
N ASN A 167 -5.61 8.85 -13.21
CA ASN A 167 -5.66 9.17 -11.78
C ASN A 167 -4.29 9.58 -11.19
N GLY A 168 -3.29 9.82 -12.04
CA GLY A 168 -1.96 10.30 -11.62
C GLY A 168 -1.00 9.23 -11.10
N LEU A 169 -1.40 7.96 -11.12
CA LEU A 169 -0.48 6.83 -10.96
C LEU A 169 0.51 6.84 -12.13
N ILE A 170 1.77 6.54 -11.85
CA ILE A 170 2.79 6.32 -12.87
C ILE A 170 3.19 4.86 -12.84
N ILE A 171 3.31 4.24 -14.02
CA ILE A 171 3.69 2.84 -14.19
C ILE A 171 4.91 2.70 -15.11
N GLY A 172 5.84 1.87 -14.67
CA GLY A 172 6.95 1.33 -15.42
C GLY A 172 6.80 -0.19 -15.49
N PHE A 173 7.15 -0.79 -16.62
CA PHE A 173 6.96 -2.22 -16.86
C PHE A 173 8.03 -2.76 -17.79
N ASN A 174 8.99 -3.46 -17.20
CA ASN A 174 10.10 -4.11 -17.89
C ASN A 174 10.02 -5.62 -17.69
N ASN A 175 9.40 -6.31 -18.63
CA ASN A 175 9.13 -7.75 -18.53
C ASN A 175 10.27 -8.61 -19.15
N THR A 176 11.52 -8.25 -18.87
CA THR A 176 12.71 -8.88 -19.45
C THR A 176 13.47 -9.78 -18.48
N ASN A 177 12.91 -10.06 -17.30
CA ASN A 177 13.56 -10.93 -16.33
C ASN A 177 13.80 -12.34 -16.91
N SER A 178 14.96 -12.91 -16.60
CA SER A 178 15.38 -14.26 -17.01
C SER A 178 16.17 -14.98 -15.92
N ALA A 179 16.12 -14.47 -14.69
CA ALA A 179 16.81 -14.97 -13.52
C ALA A 179 15.83 -14.95 -12.32
N GLY A 180 16.31 -15.30 -11.13
CA GLY A 180 15.50 -15.25 -9.92
C GLY A 180 14.98 -16.62 -9.52
N ILE A 181 13.67 -16.73 -9.30
CA ILE A 181 13.06 -17.99 -8.88
C ILE A 181 12.93 -19.00 -10.02
N GLY A 182 13.00 -20.29 -9.69
CA GLY A 182 12.71 -21.37 -10.65
C GLY A 182 11.21 -21.68 -10.79
N SER A 183 10.88 -22.72 -11.58
CA SER A 183 9.50 -23.16 -11.88
C SER A 183 9.06 -24.51 -11.26
N ASN A 184 9.82 -25.06 -10.32
CA ASN A 184 9.44 -26.28 -9.61
C ASN A 184 8.44 -25.98 -8.49
N GLN A 185 7.17 -25.75 -8.83
CA GLN A 185 6.12 -25.28 -7.92
C GLN A 185 6.13 -25.97 -6.54
N GLY A 186 5.98 -25.16 -5.49
CA GLY A 186 6.01 -25.62 -4.10
C GLY A 186 7.40 -26.00 -3.59
N GLN A 187 8.48 -25.92 -4.38
CA GLN A 187 9.84 -26.02 -3.85
C GLN A 187 10.36 -24.64 -3.44
N LEU A 188 11.33 -24.63 -2.51
CA LEU A 188 12.03 -23.41 -2.14
C LEU A 188 12.75 -22.79 -3.34
N ALA A 189 12.69 -21.46 -3.42
CA ALA A 189 13.44 -20.65 -4.36
C ALA A 189 14.79 -20.24 -3.78
N ASN A 190 15.73 -19.87 -4.65
CA ASN A 190 16.97 -19.23 -4.24
C ASN A 190 16.73 -17.74 -3.97
N GLN A 191 16.52 -17.39 -2.70
CA GLN A 191 16.22 -16.02 -2.28
C GLN A 191 17.33 -15.02 -2.62
N GLN A 192 18.59 -15.45 -2.68
CA GLN A 192 19.68 -14.57 -3.10
C GLN A 192 19.54 -14.21 -4.58
N GLU A 193 19.25 -15.18 -5.44
CA GLU A 193 19.00 -14.93 -6.87
C GLU A 193 17.74 -14.08 -7.08
N ALA A 194 16.66 -14.35 -6.35
CA ALA A 194 15.43 -13.55 -6.40
C ALA A 194 15.68 -12.07 -6.04
N SER A 195 16.45 -11.79 -4.98
CA SER A 195 16.81 -10.41 -4.59
C SER A 195 17.72 -9.67 -5.58
N LEU A 196 18.33 -10.38 -6.52
CA LEU A 196 19.19 -9.79 -7.57
C LEU A 196 18.42 -9.44 -8.84
N VAL A 197 17.16 -9.89 -8.98
CA VAL A 197 16.31 -9.48 -10.09
C VAL A 197 16.04 -7.98 -9.97
N ARG A 198 16.09 -7.30 -11.13
CA ARG A 198 15.94 -5.83 -11.21
C ARG A 198 14.80 -5.39 -12.09
N THR A 199 14.23 -6.27 -12.90
CA THR A 199 13.18 -5.90 -13.86
C THR A 199 11.83 -6.41 -13.39
N GLY A 200 10.76 -5.67 -13.72
CA GLY A 200 9.40 -6.06 -13.38
C GLY A 200 8.39 -4.92 -13.53
N LEU A 201 7.38 -4.93 -12.65
CA LEU A 201 6.40 -3.85 -12.54
C LEU A 201 6.89 -2.81 -11.52
N GLU A 202 6.84 -1.55 -11.92
CA GLU A 202 7.16 -0.42 -11.06
C GLU A 202 6.01 0.58 -11.03
N LEU A 203 5.69 1.09 -9.85
CA LEU A 203 4.58 2.01 -9.63
C LEU A 203 5.04 3.20 -8.79
N ALA A 204 4.61 4.40 -9.18
CA ALA A 204 4.55 5.56 -8.30
C ALA A 204 3.09 5.87 -8.01
N ILE A 205 2.65 5.54 -6.80
CA ILE A 205 1.29 5.68 -6.30
C ILE A 205 1.19 6.97 -5.50
N PRO A 206 0.43 7.99 -5.95
CA PRO A 206 0.16 9.17 -5.13
C PRO A 206 -0.46 8.75 -3.79
N LEU A 207 0.07 9.22 -2.67
CA LEU A 207 -0.44 8.81 -1.35
C LEU A 207 -1.89 9.24 -1.17
N ASN A 208 -2.29 10.39 -1.72
CA ASN A 208 -3.69 10.83 -1.69
C ASN A 208 -4.65 9.92 -2.45
N LEU A 209 -4.16 9.13 -3.41
CA LEU A 209 -4.94 8.14 -4.14
C LEU A 209 -5.31 6.94 -3.23
N ILE A 210 -4.46 6.64 -2.24
CA ILE A 210 -4.64 5.55 -1.28
C ILE A 210 -4.98 6.06 0.13
N GLY A 211 -5.66 7.20 0.23
CA GLY A 211 -6.19 7.69 1.51
C GLY A 211 -5.25 8.59 2.31
N SER A 212 -4.09 8.96 1.76
CA SER A 212 -3.04 9.75 2.42
C SER A 212 -2.52 9.09 3.71
N PRO A 213 -2.10 7.81 3.65
CA PRO A 213 -1.68 7.07 4.82
C PRO A 213 -0.55 7.80 5.53
N ARG A 214 -0.66 7.84 6.85
CA ARG A 214 0.34 8.37 7.77
C ARG A 214 1.04 7.23 8.53
N GLY A 215 0.38 6.08 8.66
CA GLY A 215 0.93 4.88 9.31
C GLY A 215 1.59 3.88 8.35
N GLU A 216 1.58 2.61 8.76
CA GLU A 216 1.98 1.49 7.91
C GLU A 216 1.06 1.37 6.69
N ILE A 217 1.66 1.01 5.55
CA ILE A 217 0.94 0.60 4.34
C ILE A 217 1.26 -0.87 4.13
N LYS A 218 0.23 -1.71 4.14
CA LYS A 218 0.37 -3.15 3.91
C LYS A 218 -0.06 -3.48 2.49
N ILE A 219 0.69 -4.35 1.83
CA ILE A 219 0.50 -4.68 0.42
C ILE A 219 0.48 -6.19 0.26
N CYS A 220 -0.64 -6.71 -0.25
CA CYS A 220 -0.78 -8.10 -0.66
C CYS A 220 -0.75 -8.14 -2.20
N ALA A 221 0.40 -8.51 -2.76
CA ALA A 221 0.60 -8.61 -4.20
C ALA A 221 0.61 -10.09 -4.63
N MET A 222 -0.25 -10.45 -5.58
CA MET A 222 -0.44 -11.84 -6.02
C MET A 222 -0.73 -11.96 -7.50
N ILE A 223 -0.34 -13.08 -8.11
CA ILE A 223 -0.64 -13.38 -9.51
C ILE A 223 -1.91 -14.23 -9.64
N ASN A 224 -2.80 -13.83 -10.55
CA ASN A 224 -3.99 -14.56 -10.94
C ASN A 224 -4.04 -14.78 -12.46
N GLY A 225 -4.77 -15.79 -12.91
CA GLY A 225 -5.05 -16.02 -14.31
C GLY A 225 -6.01 -15.01 -14.96
N HIS A 226 -6.19 -15.17 -16.28
CA HIS A 226 -7.07 -14.32 -17.10
C HIS A 226 -8.50 -14.17 -16.58
N GLY A 227 -9.07 -15.20 -15.93
CA GLY A 227 -10.45 -15.20 -15.47
C GLY A 227 -10.68 -14.63 -14.07
N HIS A 228 -9.64 -14.18 -13.36
CA HIS A 228 -9.67 -13.88 -11.91
C HIS A 228 -9.95 -15.11 -11.01
N ASP A 229 -10.06 -16.30 -11.61
CA ASP A 229 -10.58 -17.51 -10.98
C ASP A 229 -9.56 -18.65 -10.90
N TYR A 230 -8.28 -18.37 -11.15
CA TYR A 230 -7.21 -19.34 -10.94
C TYR A 230 -6.00 -18.64 -10.31
N LEU A 231 -5.86 -18.79 -9.00
CA LEU A 231 -4.85 -18.11 -8.23
C LEU A 231 -3.52 -18.88 -8.27
N SER A 232 -2.43 -18.17 -8.53
CA SER A 232 -1.07 -18.70 -8.50
C SER A 232 -0.60 -18.96 -7.06
N ASN A 233 0.52 -19.66 -6.91
CA ASN A 233 1.25 -19.69 -5.64
C ASN A 233 2.16 -18.45 -5.43
N GLN A 234 2.15 -17.53 -6.39
CA GLN A 234 3.01 -16.35 -6.41
C GLN A 234 2.37 -15.18 -5.66
N PHE A 235 2.78 -15.04 -4.41
CA PHE A 235 2.52 -13.91 -3.51
C PHE A 235 3.84 -13.28 -3.07
N LEU A 236 3.89 -11.96 -2.84
CA LEU A 236 4.98 -11.30 -2.11
C LEU A 236 4.54 -11.05 -0.67
N GLY A 237 5.38 -11.48 0.29
CA GLY A 237 4.97 -12.09 1.57
C GLY A 237 5.27 -13.61 1.55
N SER A 238 5.16 -14.19 0.34
CA SER A 238 5.41 -15.58 -0.02
C SER A 238 4.45 -16.58 0.61
N MET A 239 4.19 -17.65 -0.15
CA MET A 239 3.55 -18.84 0.40
C MET A 239 4.57 -19.78 1.05
N PRO A 240 4.15 -20.62 2.02
CA PRO A 240 5.00 -21.67 2.58
C PRO A 240 5.55 -22.64 1.54
N GLU A 241 6.64 -23.34 1.89
CA GLU A 241 7.11 -24.49 1.11
C GLU A 241 5.98 -25.50 0.93
N TRP A 242 5.97 -26.18 -0.21
CA TRP A 242 4.96 -27.14 -0.67
C TRP A 242 3.66 -26.53 -1.16
N THR A 243 3.47 -25.21 -1.04
CA THR A 243 2.31 -24.54 -1.63
C THR A 243 2.42 -24.51 -3.15
N ARG A 244 1.53 -25.26 -3.78
CA ARG A 244 1.30 -25.28 -5.23
C ARG A 244 0.36 -24.13 -5.61
N ASN A 245 0.06 -23.97 -6.90
CA ASN A 245 -1.00 -23.03 -7.31
C ASN A 245 -2.27 -23.29 -6.49
N LEU A 246 -2.94 -22.23 -6.07
CA LEU A 246 -4.15 -22.33 -5.25
C LEU A 246 -5.36 -22.67 -6.11
N GLY A 247 -5.35 -22.29 -7.39
CA GLY A 247 -6.49 -22.50 -8.29
C GLY A 247 -7.71 -21.72 -7.83
N THR A 248 -8.91 -22.21 -8.15
CA THR A 248 -10.16 -21.56 -7.73
C THR A 248 -10.53 -21.89 -6.29
N ASN A 249 -10.14 -23.07 -5.82
CA ASN A 249 -10.61 -23.64 -4.55
C ASN A 249 -9.58 -23.58 -3.40
N GLY A 250 -8.36 -23.15 -3.66
CA GLY A 250 -7.26 -23.19 -2.70
C GLY A 250 -6.52 -24.52 -2.65
N GLN A 251 -6.87 -25.51 -3.48
CA GLN A 251 -6.20 -26.82 -3.57
C GLN A 251 -5.56 -27.09 -4.93
N GLY A 252 -5.53 -26.08 -5.81
CA GLY A 252 -4.90 -26.11 -7.13
C GLY A 252 -5.80 -26.51 -8.28
N ASP A 253 -7.09 -26.74 -8.03
CA ASP A 253 -8.05 -27.10 -9.07
C ASP A 253 -8.77 -25.87 -9.60
N PHE A 254 -9.11 -25.91 -10.89
CA PHE A 254 -10.06 -24.97 -11.48
C PHE A 254 -11.49 -25.45 -11.24
N VAL A 255 -12.33 -24.59 -10.67
CA VAL A 255 -13.76 -24.86 -10.46
C VAL A 255 -14.58 -23.89 -11.28
N GLN A 256 -15.27 -24.44 -12.29
CA GLN A 256 -16.14 -23.65 -13.16
C GLN A 256 -17.27 -22.96 -12.37
N ASP A 257 -17.58 -21.73 -12.76
CA ASP A 257 -18.67 -20.92 -12.17
C ASP A 257 -18.56 -20.74 -10.64
N SER A 258 -17.32 -20.69 -10.13
CA SER A 258 -17.02 -20.43 -8.73
C SER A 258 -16.24 -19.11 -8.54
N SER A 259 -16.04 -18.77 -7.26
CA SER A 259 -15.16 -17.74 -6.75
C SER A 259 -14.04 -18.36 -5.90
N LEU A 260 -13.09 -17.53 -5.48
CA LEU A 260 -11.99 -17.84 -4.56
C LEU A 260 -12.43 -17.94 -3.08
N LYS A 261 -13.73 -18.14 -2.81
CA LYS A 261 -14.30 -18.18 -1.45
C LYS A 261 -13.69 -19.22 -0.49
N ASP A 262 -13.08 -20.26 -1.06
CA ASP A 262 -12.47 -21.35 -0.31
C ASP A 262 -10.98 -21.09 -0.02
N VAL A 263 -10.44 -19.96 -0.48
CA VAL A 263 -9.11 -19.48 -0.16
C VAL A 263 -9.18 -18.55 1.06
N ASP A 264 -8.54 -18.99 2.15
CA ASP A 264 -8.38 -18.22 3.38
C ASP A 264 -6.88 -18.21 3.73
N LEU A 265 -6.25 -17.03 3.65
CA LEU A 265 -4.79 -16.93 3.79
C LEU A 265 -4.29 -17.28 5.19
N LYS A 266 -5.16 -17.18 6.22
CA LYS A 266 -4.83 -17.60 7.59
C LYS A 266 -4.45 -19.08 7.71
N ASP A 267 -4.79 -19.90 6.71
CA ASP A 267 -4.48 -21.33 6.66
C ASP A 267 -3.03 -21.60 6.23
N TYR A 268 -2.27 -20.58 5.83
CA TYR A 268 -0.87 -20.66 5.46
C TYR A 268 0.02 -20.01 6.54
N GLU A 269 1.22 -20.55 6.74
CA GLU A 269 2.16 -20.00 7.72
C GLU A 269 2.81 -18.68 7.25
N GLY A 270 2.83 -17.69 8.14
CA GLY A 270 3.38 -16.36 7.86
C GLY A 270 2.40 -15.47 7.11
N ASP A 271 2.76 -14.20 6.92
CA ASP A 271 1.91 -13.23 6.26
C ASP A 271 2.16 -13.23 4.74
N GLN A 272 1.12 -13.33 3.92
CA GLN A 272 1.16 -13.21 2.46
C GLN A 272 1.01 -11.75 2.00
N PHE A 273 1.38 -10.81 2.86
CA PHE A 273 1.55 -9.40 2.58
C PHE A 273 2.90 -8.93 3.13
N PHE A 274 3.33 -7.75 2.68
CA PHE A 274 4.48 -7.06 3.24
C PHE A 274 4.11 -5.64 3.64
N VAL A 275 4.94 -5.05 4.50
CA VAL A 275 4.68 -3.76 5.11
C VAL A 275 5.72 -2.76 4.65
N THR A 276 5.28 -1.56 4.31
CA THR A 276 6.14 -0.39 4.17
C THR A 276 5.68 0.68 5.14
N SER A 277 6.62 1.40 5.74
CA SER A 277 6.26 2.59 6.51
C SER A 277 5.76 3.67 5.56
N GLY A 278 4.63 4.30 5.89
CA GLY A 278 4.21 5.55 5.27
C GLY A 278 5.19 6.69 5.56
N PRO A 279 4.90 7.92 5.11
CA PRO A 279 5.71 9.07 5.50
C PRO A 279 5.71 9.15 7.02
N ALA A 280 6.90 9.27 7.62
CA ALA A 280 7.02 9.48 9.06
C ALA A 280 6.07 10.60 9.48
N ILE A 281 5.19 10.34 10.43
CA ILE A 281 4.29 11.35 10.98
C ILE A 281 5.14 12.27 11.86
N PRO A 282 5.52 13.49 11.44
CA PRO A 282 5.99 14.43 12.44
C PRO A 282 4.81 14.71 13.36
N LEU A 283 5.01 14.57 14.67
CA LEU A 283 4.03 15.04 15.63
C LEU A 283 3.76 16.53 15.35
N GLN A 284 2.57 16.82 14.84
CA GLN A 284 2.20 18.14 14.35
C GLN A 284 0.75 18.43 14.67
N ILE A 285 0.49 19.63 15.20
CA ILE A 285 -0.86 20.18 15.30
C ILE A 285 -1.35 20.53 13.90
N VAL A 286 -2.43 19.88 13.45
CA VAL A 286 -3.01 20.00 12.10
C VAL A 286 -4.25 20.90 12.08
N ASP A 287 -4.98 21.00 13.18
CA ASP A 287 -6.07 21.96 13.35
C ASP A 287 -6.12 22.52 14.78
N LEU A 288 -6.58 23.77 14.89
CA LEU A 288 -6.72 24.47 16.15
C LEU A 288 -7.86 25.48 16.02
N SER A 289 -8.94 25.27 16.77
CA SER A 289 -10.10 26.16 16.78
C SER A 289 -10.47 26.59 18.19
N TYR A 290 -10.97 27.83 18.29
CA TYR A 290 -11.47 28.40 19.53
C TYR A 290 -12.69 29.27 19.25
N ASP A 291 -13.80 28.98 19.93
CA ASP A 291 -15.00 29.79 19.94
C ASP A 291 -15.04 30.67 21.20
N ALA A 292 -15.05 31.98 21.02
CA ALA A 292 -15.03 32.94 22.13
C ALA A 292 -16.37 33.06 22.88
N GLU A 293 -17.49 32.70 22.26
CA GLU A 293 -18.83 32.72 22.86
C GLU A 293 -19.05 31.50 23.75
N SER A 294 -18.73 30.31 23.24
CA SER A 294 -18.89 29.04 23.95
C SER A 294 -17.66 28.63 24.78
N GLU A 295 -16.54 29.33 24.62
CA GLU A 295 -15.23 29.01 25.22
C GLU A 295 -14.68 27.65 24.80
N PHE A 296 -15.27 27.07 23.76
CA PHE A 296 -14.92 25.76 23.24
C PHE A 296 -13.62 25.85 22.47
N PHE A 297 -12.66 25.01 22.85
CA PHE A 297 -11.37 24.85 22.20
C PHE A 297 -11.23 23.43 21.69
N SER A 298 -10.85 23.29 20.43
CA SER A 298 -10.52 22.01 19.80
C SER A 298 -9.10 22.10 19.25
N ILE A 299 -8.32 21.07 19.53
CA ILE A 299 -6.99 20.88 18.97
C ILE A 299 -6.93 19.49 18.34
N THR A 300 -6.44 19.43 17.11
CA THR A 300 -6.25 18.18 16.39
C THR A 300 -4.78 18.07 16.01
N TRP A 301 -4.17 16.93 16.28
CA TRP A 301 -2.80 16.62 15.87
C TRP A 301 -2.75 15.35 15.05
N ALA A 302 -1.73 15.24 14.20
CA ALA A 302 -1.38 13.98 13.56
C ALA A 302 -0.85 13.02 14.64
N SER A 303 -1.47 11.85 14.75
CA SER A 303 -1.17 10.81 15.74
C SER A 303 -0.81 9.49 15.05
N ALA A 304 -0.02 8.68 15.74
CA ALA A 304 0.20 7.29 15.39
C ALA A 304 -0.90 6.43 16.03
N PRO A 305 -1.43 5.40 15.34
CA PRO A 305 -2.30 4.40 15.95
C PRO A 305 -1.68 3.75 17.19
N ASP A 306 -2.51 3.28 18.13
CA ASP A 306 -2.10 2.58 19.35
C ASP A 306 -1.08 3.32 20.24
N SER A 307 -1.02 4.64 20.11
CA SER A 307 -0.10 5.52 20.87
C SER A 307 -0.84 6.36 21.90
N PHE A 308 -0.10 6.89 22.88
CA PHE A 308 -0.62 7.75 23.93
C PHE A 308 0.04 9.12 23.88
N TYR A 309 -0.73 10.15 24.22
CA TYR A 309 -0.28 11.54 24.15
C TYR A 309 -0.57 12.28 25.45
N THR A 310 0.36 13.17 25.82
CA THR A 310 0.16 14.20 26.83
C THR A 310 -0.14 15.53 26.15
N PHE A 311 -1.18 16.22 26.59
CA PHE A 311 -1.49 17.58 26.17
C PHE A 311 -1.05 18.59 27.24
N GLU A 312 -0.20 19.54 26.87
CA GLU A 312 0.32 20.54 27.79
C GLU A 312 0.08 21.98 27.29
N SER A 313 0.03 22.91 28.24
CA SER A 313 0.01 24.35 27.97
C SER A 313 1.11 25.12 28.69
N SER A 314 1.48 26.26 28.12
CA SER A 314 2.44 27.19 28.69
C SER A 314 1.98 28.62 28.47
N VAL A 315 2.43 29.54 29.33
CA VAL A 315 2.25 30.99 29.15
C VAL A 315 3.52 31.70 28.68
N ASP A 316 4.66 31.00 28.68
CA ASP A 316 5.99 31.56 28.42
C ASP A 316 6.89 30.69 27.51
N MET A 317 6.38 29.54 27.04
CA MET A 317 7.08 28.51 26.28
C MET A 317 8.25 27.83 27.03
N MET A 318 8.40 28.09 28.33
CA MET A 318 9.50 27.57 29.15
C MET A 318 8.97 26.57 30.18
N ALA A 319 7.99 27.00 30.97
CA ALA A 319 7.29 26.15 31.93
C ALA A 319 6.03 25.58 31.29
N TRP A 320 5.94 24.26 31.22
CA TRP A 320 4.81 23.54 30.68
C TRP A 320 4.00 22.92 31.82
N GLN A 321 2.68 23.00 31.70
CA GLN A 321 1.72 22.42 32.61
C GLN A 321 0.84 21.46 31.83
N GLU A 322 0.78 20.23 32.31
CA GLU A 322 -0.16 19.21 31.84
C GLU A 322 -1.60 19.71 31.95
N ILE A 323 -2.34 19.51 30.86
CA ILE A 323 -3.80 19.64 30.81
C ILE A 323 -4.41 18.26 31.00
N ASP A 324 -3.90 17.27 30.27
CA ASP A 324 -4.34 15.87 30.34
C ASP A 324 -3.21 14.96 29.86
N ASP A 325 -3.18 13.73 30.36
CA ASP A 325 -2.21 12.68 30.03
C ASP A 325 -2.92 11.40 29.60
N GLY A 326 -2.17 10.46 29.01
CA GLY A 326 -2.74 9.16 28.59
C GLY A 326 -3.86 9.28 27.56
N ILE A 327 -3.83 10.32 26.70
CA ILE A 327 -4.82 10.48 25.63
C ILE A 327 -4.55 9.41 24.58
N GLU A 328 -5.43 8.40 24.54
CA GLU A 328 -5.38 7.33 23.55
C GLU A 328 -5.61 7.87 22.14
N SER A 329 -4.74 7.44 21.22
CA SER A 329 -4.85 7.79 19.80
C SER A 329 -6.20 7.38 19.22
N GLN A 330 -6.80 8.27 18.42
CA GLN A 330 -8.01 7.99 17.65
C GLN A 330 -7.71 7.43 16.24
N GLY A 331 -6.43 7.13 15.95
CA GLY A 331 -5.94 6.70 14.64
C GLY A 331 -4.86 7.63 14.13
N GLU A 332 -4.95 8.03 12.86
CA GLU A 332 -3.96 8.92 12.23
C GLU A 332 -4.06 10.38 12.66
N GLU A 333 -5.20 10.77 13.22
CA GLU A 333 -5.41 12.08 13.84
C GLU A 333 -6.15 11.89 15.15
N THR A 334 -5.78 12.68 16.16
CA THR A 334 -6.46 12.70 17.45
C THR A 334 -6.94 14.11 17.74
N THR A 335 -8.23 14.22 18.08
CA THR A 335 -8.85 15.50 18.45
C THR A 335 -9.15 15.52 19.94
N TYR A 336 -8.70 16.58 20.61
CA TYR A 336 -8.98 16.86 22.00
C TYR A 336 -9.79 18.14 22.13
N ASN A 337 -10.87 18.07 22.91
CA ASN A 337 -11.82 19.17 23.09
C ASN A 337 -11.89 19.57 24.57
N LEU A 338 -11.86 20.87 24.86
CA LEU A 338 -12.04 21.39 26.22
C LEU A 338 -12.64 22.79 26.26
N ILE A 339 -13.06 23.22 27.44
CA ILE A 339 -13.49 24.59 27.71
C ILE A 339 -12.35 25.36 28.38
N LEU A 340 -11.88 26.45 27.76
CA LEU A 340 -10.73 27.21 28.25
C LEU A 340 -11.13 28.23 29.32
N GLU A 341 -10.93 27.88 30.58
CA GLU A 341 -11.06 28.82 31.70
C GLU A 341 -9.83 29.77 31.74
N ASN A 342 -10.07 31.09 31.77
CA ASN A 342 -9.12 32.24 31.63
C ASN A 342 -8.76 32.70 30.20
N LYS A 343 -9.56 33.67 29.73
CA LYS A 343 -9.47 34.32 28.40
C LYS A 343 -8.36 35.37 28.26
N ASP A 344 -7.80 35.83 29.38
CA ASP A 344 -6.95 37.04 29.41
C ASP A 344 -5.46 36.76 29.21
N LYS A 345 -5.06 35.52 28.94
CA LYS A 345 -3.66 35.15 28.72
C LYS A 345 -3.49 34.43 27.40
N SER A 346 -2.54 34.91 26.60
CA SER A 346 -1.99 34.11 25.51
C SER A 346 -1.42 32.82 26.10
N ARG A 347 -1.82 31.69 25.51
CA ARG A 347 -1.30 30.37 25.85
C ARG A 347 -0.63 29.75 24.64
N PHE A 348 0.37 28.95 24.91
CA PHE A 348 1.01 28.04 23.98
C PHE A 348 0.58 26.63 24.33
N TYR A 349 0.48 25.79 23.31
CA TYR A 349 0.04 24.41 23.42
C TYR A 349 1.09 23.53 22.76
N ARG A 350 1.33 22.37 23.34
CA ARG A 350 2.11 21.31 22.69
C ARG A 350 1.50 19.96 23.02
N ILE A 351 1.69 19.04 22.09
CA ILE A 351 1.42 17.63 22.28
C ILE A 351 2.77 16.94 22.47
N VAL A 352 2.83 16.00 23.38
CA VAL A 352 3.98 15.13 23.62
C VAL A 352 3.50 13.70 23.43
N GLU A 353 4.24 12.92 22.65
CA GLU A 353 4.03 11.46 22.56
C GLU A 353 4.71 10.78 23.74
N GLU A 354 4.01 9.86 24.41
CA GLU A 354 4.45 9.19 25.64
C GLU A 354 5.37 7.99 25.42
#